data_AF-A0A1V3IPQ3-F1
#
_entry.id   AF-A0A1V3IPQ3-F1
#
_cell.length_a   1.000
_cell.length_b   1.000
_cell.length_c   1.000
_cell.angle_alpha   90.00
_cell.angle_beta   90.00
_cell.angle_gamma   90.00
#
_symmetry.space_group_name_H-M   'P 1'
#
loop_
_entity.id
_entity.type
_entity.pdbx_description
1 polymer ?
#
loop_
_entity_poly.entity_id
_entity_poly.type
_entity_poly.pdbx_seq_one_letter_code
_entity_poly.pdbx_strand_id
1 'polypeptide(L)'
;MVGKRKTKPVIEINVDEVEKLAGQGLTDQQIACCLGISRRTLASRKKDFAQIAHAIKKGKAKGIATVTNVLFEKITKEKNISAIIFYLKSQAGWQEPQVVKQDIHVQNMDQVYKQLDEILATGKESARLENQKAEMIERQRLLQEEDYDLIKNDK
;
A
#
# COMPACT_ATOMS: atom_id res chain seq x y z
N MET A 1 -27.37 9.68 -43.05
CA MET A 1 -26.36 10.67 -42.64
C MET A 1 -26.44 10.86 -41.12
N VAL A 2 -25.42 10.45 -40.37
CA VAL A 2 -25.39 10.68 -38.92
C VAL A 2 -25.02 12.15 -38.68
N GLY A 3 -25.94 12.94 -38.13
CA GLY A 3 -25.71 14.34 -37.82
C GLY A 3 -24.55 14.50 -36.84
N LYS A 4 -23.54 15.31 -37.20
CA LYS A 4 -22.42 15.65 -36.30
C LYS A 4 -23.00 16.29 -35.03
N ARG A 5 -22.75 15.66 -33.87
CA ARG A 5 -23.15 16.21 -32.57
C ARG A 5 -22.47 17.57 -32.37
N LYS A 6 -23.24 18.62 -32.07
CA LYS A 6 -22.70 19.94 -31.70
C LYS A 6 -21.92 19.80 -30.39
N THR A 7 -20.61 19.98 -30.42
CA THR A 7 -19.77 20.02 -29.23
C THR A 7 -19.98 21.33 -28.48
N LYS A 8 -20.04 21.26 -27.15
CA LYS A 8 -20.08 22.45 -26.28
C LYS A 8 -18.83 23.32 -26.54
N PRO A 9 -18.95 24.65 -26.42
CA PRO A 9 -17.81 25.56 -26.60
C PRO A 9 -16.67 25.21 -25.64
N VAL A 10 -15.45 25.36 -26.14
CA VAL A 10 -14.22 25.16 -25.38
C VAL A 10 -14.13 26.23 -24.29
N ILE A 11 -14.18 25.80 -23.03
CA ILE A 11 -13.91 26.67 -21.87
C ILE A 11 -12.42 27.03 -21.91
N GLU A 12 -12.12 28.32 -21.95
CA GLU A 12 -10.76 28.83 -21.82
C GLU A 12 -10.32 28.74 -20.36
N ILE A 13 -9.12 28.18 -20.13
CA ILE A 13 -8.55 28.03 -18.79
C ILE A 13 -7.56 29.16 -18.59
N ASN A 14 -7.76 29.96 -17.55
CA ASN A 14 -6.80 30.97 -17.14
C ASN A 14 -5.56 30.32 -16.51
N VAL A 15 -4.41 30.48 -17.16
CA VAL A 15 -3.14 29.86 -16.75
C VAL A 15 -2.59 30.46 -15.45
N ASP A 16 -2.80 31.76 -15.22
CA ASP A 16 -2.34 32.45 -14.01
C ASP A 16 -3.13 31.99 -12.78
N GLU A 17 -4.44 31.78 -12.95
CA GLU A 17 -5.28 31.24 -11.90
C GLU A 17 -4.89 29.80 -11.55
N VAL A 18 -4.56 28.98 -12.55
CA VAL A 18 -4.02 27.62 -12.34
C VAL A 18 -2.70 27.67 -11.55
N GLU A 19 -1.78 28.56 -11.89
CA GLU A 19 -0.50 28.72 -11.16
C GLU A 19 -0.75 29.13 -9.70
N LYS A 20 -1.66 30.09 -9.47
CA LYS A 20 -2.03 30.56 -8.13
C LYS A 20 -2.63 29.45 -7.28
N LEU A 21 -3.62 28.73 -7.79
CA LEU A 21 -4.27 27.62 -7.08
C LEU A 21 -3.28 26.47 -6.80
N ALA A 22 -2.41 26.17 -7.76
CA ALA A 22 -1.35 25.18 -7.56
C ALA A 22 -0.33 25.60 -6.48
N GLY A 23 -0.02 26.89 -6.39
CA GLY A 23 0.86 27.44 -5.35
C GLY A 23 0.27 27.43 -3.95
N GLN A 24 -1.06 27.36 -3.83
CA GLN A 24 -1.73 27.13 -2.54
C GLN A 24 -1.70 25.66 -2.10
N GLY A 25 -1.10 24.76 -2.90
CA GLY A 25 -1.00 23.34 -2.59
C GLY A 25 -2.23 22.51 -2.98
N LEU A 26 -3.16 23.08 -3.76
CA LEU A 26 -4.35 22.34 -4.21
C LEU A 26 -3.98 21.20 -5.17
N THR A 27 -4.74 20.11 -5.07
CA THR A 27 -4.68 18.99 -6.00
C THR A 27 -5.32 19.34 -7.33
N ASP A 28 -4.95 18.62 -8.41
CA ASP A 28 -5.56 18.80 -9.74
C ASP A 28 -7.10 18.67 -9.71
N GLN A 29 -7.66 17.84 -8.82
CA GLN A 29 -9.11 17.73 -8.63
C GLN A 29 -9.70 19.01 -8.05
N GLN A 30 -9.09 19.55 -6.99
CA GLN A 30 -9.55 20.78 -6.34
C GLN A 30 -9.40 21.98 -7.28
N ILE A 31 -8.29 22.07 -8.02
CA ILE A 31 -8.08 23.09 -9.06
C ILE A 31 -9.18 23.01 -10.11
N ALA A 32 -9.51 21.81 -10.60
CA ALA A 32 -10.59 21.63 -11.58
C ALA A 32 -11.95 22.09 -11.01
N CYS A 33 -12.25 21.75 -9.75
CA CYS A 33 -13.46 22.23 -9.08
C CYS A 33 -13.51 23.76 -8.97
N CYS A 34 -12.40 24.41 -8.60
CA CYS A 34 -12.30 25.87 -8.52
C CYS A 34 -12.53 26.55 -9.88
N LEU A 35 -12.06 25.92 -10.96
CA LEU A 35 -12.19 26.41 -12.33
C LEU A 35 -13.54 26.04 -12.98
N GLY A 36 -14.44 25.36 -12.26
CA GLY A 36 -15.73 24.93 -12.80
C GLY A 36 -15.64 23.88 -13.92
N ILE A 37 -14.54 23.13 -13.99
CA ILE A 37 -14.32 22.09 -15.01
C ILE A 37 -14.18 20.71 -14.39
N SER A 38 -14.43 19.67 -15.17
CA SER A 38 -14.16 18.31 -14.72
C SER A 38 -12.65 18.07 -14.63
N ARG A 39 -12.21 17.22 -13.70
CA ARG A 39 -10.81 16.74 -13.63
C ARG A 39 -10.34 16.14 -14.96
N ARG A 40 -11.22 15.43 -15.67
CA ARG A 40 -10.93 14.87 -16.99
C ARG A 40 -10.59 15.97 -18.00
N THR A 41 -11.34 17.07 -17.98
CA THR A 41 -11.08 18.25 -18.82
C THR A 41 -9.72 18.84 -18.51
N LEU A 42 -9.40 19.06 -17.23
CA LEU A 42 -8.08 19.56 -16.82
C LEU A 42 -6.95 18.61 -17.27
N ALA A 43 -7.14 17.29 -17.12
CA ALA A 43 -6.16 16.30 -17.54
C ALA A 43 -5.92 16.29 -19.06
N SER A 44 -6.96 16.44 -19.88
CA SER A 44 -6.80 16.61 -21.34
C SER A 44 -6.02 17.88 -21.63
N ARG A 45 -6.43 19.00 -21.02
CA ARG A 45 -5.82 20.32 -21.24
C ARG A 45 -4.35 20.38 -20.87
N LYS A 46 -3.92 19.65 -19.84
CA LYS A 46 -2.49 19.51 -19.50
C LYS A 46 -1.69 18.79 -20.59
N LYS A 47 -2.31 17.85 -21.32
CA LYS A 47 -1.68 17.15 -22.45
C LYS A 47 -1.66 18.02 -23.70
N ASP A 48 -2.76 18.72 -23.95
CA ASP A 48 -2.96 19.51 -25.15
C ASP A 48 -2.19 20.85 -25.09
N PHE A 49 -2.04 21.43 -23.89
CA PHE A 49 -1.42 22.73 -23.66
C PHE A 49 -0.32 22.64 -22.59
N ALA A 50 0.94 22.63 -23.03
CA ALA A 50 2.10 22.55 -22.14
C ALA A 50 2.16 23.69 -21.11
N GLN A 51 1.62 24.87 -21.44
CA GLN A 51 1.59 26.03 -20.56
C GLN A 51 0.84 25.75 -19.25
N ILE A 52 -0.27 25.00 -19.31
CA ILE A 52 -1.07 24.65 -18.12
C ILE A 52 -0.29 23.69 -17.22
N ALA A 53 0.36 22.68 -17.81
CA ALA A 53 1.21 21.77 -17.05
C ALA A 53 2.39 22.49 -16.40
N HIS A 54 3.01 23.44 -17.11
CA HIS A 54 4.09 24.27 -16.60
C HIS A 54 3.61 25.18 -15.45
N ALA A 55 2.46 25.83 -15.60
CA ALA A 55 1.85 26.66 -14.56
C ALA A 55 1.60 25.89 -13.26
N ILE A 56 1.08 24.65 -13.35
CA ILE A 56 0.89 23.81 -12.16
C ILE A 56 2.24 23.50 -11.49
N LYS A 57 3.25 23.11 -12.28
CA LYS A 57 4.58 22.78 -11.73
C LYS A 57 5.24 23.99 -11.08
N LYS A 58 5.19 25.14 -11.76
CA LYS A 58 5.73 26.42 -11.29
C LYS A 58 5.00 26.92 -10.04
N GLY A 59 3.68 26.84 -10.03
CA GLY A 59 2.84 27.17 -8.88
C GLY A 59 3.24 26.35 -7.65
N LYS A 60 3.29 25.02 -7.78
CA LYS A 60 3.71 24.13 -6.68
C LYS A 60 5.11 24.47 -6.14
N ALA A 61 6.07 24.74 -7.02
CA ALA A 61 7.42 25.12 -6.62
C ALA A 61 7.43 26.45 -5.83
N LYS A 62 6.67 27.45 -6.29
CA LYS A 62 6.49 28.74 -5.59
C LYS A 62 5.86 28.55 -4.22
N GLY A 63 4.79 27.75 -4.13
CA GLY A 63 4.11 27.45 -2.87
C GLY A 63 5.05 26.84 -1.84
N ILE A 64 5.83 25.84 -2.25
CA ILE A 64 6.85 25.21 -1.39
C ILE A 64 7.86 26.27 -0.94
N ALA A 65 8.41 27.08 -1.85
CA ALA A 65 9.38 28.12 -1.50
C ALA A 65 8.81 29.11 -0.46
N THR A 66 7.55 29.53 -0.62
CA THR A 66 6.88 30.42 0.35
C THR A 66 6.74 29.77 1.72
N VAL A 67 6.25 28.53 1.80
CA VAL A 67 6.07 27.83 3.08
C VAL A 67 7.41 27.53 3.74
N THR A 68 8.43 27.13 2.96
CA THR A 68 9.79 26.92 3.46
C THR A 68 10.39 28.20 4.03
N ASN A 69 10.17 29.35 3.39
CA ASN A 69 10.63 30.63 3.93
C ASN A 69 9.97 30.95 5.28
N VAL A 70 8.65 30.79 5.39
CA VAL A 70 7.92 30.98 6.65
C VAL A 70 8.44 30.03 7.74
N LEU A 71 8.69 28.77 7.41
CA LEU A 71 9.29 27.81 8.33
C LEU A 71 10.67 28.28 8.82
N PHE A 72 11.51 28.75 7.90
CA PHE A 72 12.85 29.24 8.22
C PHE A 72 12.81 30.50 9.11
N GLU A 73 11.87 31.41 8.86
CA GLU A 73 11.67 32.57 9.72
C GLU A 73 11.22 32.17 11.14
N LYS A 74 10.33 31.18 11.25
CA LYS A 74 9.92 30.64 12.57
C LYS A 74 11.09 30.01 13.33
N ILE A 75 12.02 29.40 12.62
CA ILE A 75 13.24 28.84 13.21
C ILE A 75 14.19 29.96 13.68
N THR A 76 14.48 30.92 12.81
CA THR A 76 15.53 31.92 13.04
C THR A 76 15.10 33.08 13.95
N LYS A 77 13.87 33.57 13.78
CA LYS A 77 13.36 34.75 14.50
C LYS A 77 12.61 34.34 15.78
N GLU A 78 11.68 33.41 15.68
CA GLU A 78 10.82 32.99 16.79
C GLU A 78 11.43 31.89 17.67
N LYS A 79 12.49 31.21 17.19
CA LYS A 79 13.10 30.04 17.85
C LYS A 79 12.08 28.95 18.18
N ASN A 80 11.11 28.74 17.29
CA ASN A 80 10.06 27.75 17.51
C ASN A 80 10.65 26.32 17.51
N ILE A 81 10.60 25.65 18.67
CA ILE A 81 11.22 24.33 18.88
C ILE A 81 10.62 23.28 17.95
N SER A 82 9.29 23.26 17.75
CA SER A 82 8.64 22.30 16.87
C SER A 82 9.07 22.45 15.41
N ALA A 83 9.21 23.70 14.94
CA ALA A 83 9.73 23.98 13.59
C ALA A 83 11.19 23.53 13.43
N ILE A 84 12.02 23.74 14.45
CA ILE A 84 13.42 23.30 14.48
C ILE A 84 13.50 21.77 14.41
N ILE A 85 12.76 21.06 15.27
CA ILE A 85 12.73 19.59 15.30
C ILE A 85 12.23 19.06 13.95
N PHE A 86 11.15 19.61 13.42
CA PHE A 86 10.63 19.20 12.11
C PHE A 86 11.66 19.38 11.00
N TYR A 87 12.35 20.53 10.96
CA TYR A 87 13.39 20.80 9.97
C TYR A 87 14.58 19.84 10.10
N LEU A 88 15.08 19.59 11.31
CA LEU A 88 16.20 18.67 11.53
C LEU A 88 15.82 17.21 11.18
N LYS A 89 14.62 16.75 11.56
CA LYS A 89 14.16 15.40 11.22
C LYS A 89 13.90 15.23 9.71
N SER A 90 13.28 16.21 9.07
CA SER A 90 12.87 16.12 7.66
C SER A 90 13.96 16.45 6.64
N GLN A 91 14.82 17.44 6.92
CA GLN A 91 15.86 17.93 5.98
C GLN A 91 17.26 17.50 6.38
N ALA A 92 17.60 17.50 7.68
CA ALA A 92 18.94 17.13 8.14
C ALA A 92 19.07 15.61 8.41
N GLY A 93 17.99 14.84 8.26
CA GLY A 93 18.01 13.38 8.43
C GLY A 93 18.21 12.92 9.87
N TRP A 94 17.94 13.78 10.86
CA TRP A 94 18.09 13.41 12.26
C TRP A 94 17.05 12.36 12.64
N GLN A 95 17.52 11.20 13.08
CA GLN A 95 16.67 10.13 13.59
C GLN A 95 17.10 9.77 15.02
N GLU A 96 16.11 9.54 15.87
CA GLU A 96 16.35 9.00 17.21
C GLU A 96 16.46 7.47 17.11
N PRO A 97 17.52 6.85 17.64
CA PRO A 97 17.66 5.40 17.63
C PRO A 97 16.52 4.76 18.44
N GLN A 98 15.70 3.95 17.79
CA GLN A 98 14.64 3.18 18.43
C GLN A 98 15.26 1.88 18.99
N VAL A 99 15.50 1.83 20.30
CA VAL A 99 15.92 0.59 20.97
C VAL A 99 14.66 -0.22 21.27
N VAL A 100 14.30 -1.13 20.36
CA VAL A 100 13.22 -2.08 20.61
C VAL A 100 13.76 -3.20 21.50
N LYS A 101 13.49 -3.12 22.80
CA LYS A 101 13.71 -4.25 23.72
C LYS A 101 12.63 -5.29 23.46
N GLN A 102 12.97 -6.36 22.76
CA GLN A 102 12.11 -7.53 22.66
C GLN A 102 12.39 -8.43 23.87
N ASP A 103 11.44 -8.50 24.80
CA ASP A 103 11.46 -9.52 25.85
C ASP A 103 11.09 -10.87 25.23
N ILE A 104 12.10 -11.64 24.82
CA ILE A 104 11.91 -13.02 24.37
C ILE A 104 11.62 -13.84 25.63
N HIS A 105 10.35 -14.16 25.87
CA HIS A 105 9.98 -15.15 26.87
C HIS A 105 10.37 -16.53 26.35
N VAL A 106 11.58 -16.98 26.67
CA VAL A 106 12.03 -18.35 26.41
C VAL A 106 11.20 -19.25 27.32
N GLN A 107 10.20 -19.94 26.75
CA GLN A 107 9.51 -20.99 27.49
C GLN A 107 10.58 -22.00 27.94
N ASN A 108 10.63 -22.23 29.25
CA ASN A 108 11.62 -23.10 29.84
C ASN A 108 11.46 -24.50 29.19
N MET A 109 12.54 -25.07 28.66
CA MET A 109 12.49 -26.31 27.89
C MET A 109 11.76 -27.43 28.65
N ASP A 110 11.88 -27.45 29.99
CA ASP A 110 11.15 -28.38 30.87
C ASP A 110 9.63 -28.28 30.77
N GLN A 111 9.07 -27.10 30.52
CA GLN A 111 7.63 -26.92 30.32
C GLN A 111 7.18 -27.48 28.98
N VAL A 112 8.01 -27.31 27.95
CA VAL A 112 7.76 -27.84 26.60
C VAL A 112 7.75 -29.38 26.65
N TYR A 113 8.72 -29.99 27.33
CA TYR A 113 8.76 -31.45 27.48
C TYR A 113 7.56 -31.98 28.27
N LYS A 114 7.14 -31.34 29.36
CA LYS A 114 5.93 -31.72 30.10
C LYS A 114 4.66 -31.67 29.26
N GLN A 115 4.49 -30.63 28.44
CA GLN A 115 3.35 -30.53 27.53
C GLN A 115 3.38 -31.64 26.48
N LEU A 116 4.57 -31.98 25.97
CA LEU A 116 4.74 -33.07 25.02
C LEU A 116 4.37 -34.42 25.63
N ASP A 117 4.81 -34.68 26.86
CA ASP A 117 4.49 -35.90 27.61
C ASP A 117 2.98 -36.04 27.87
N GLU A 118 2.30 -34.95 28.23
CA GLU A 118 0.84 -34.94 28.39
C GLU A 118 0.12 -35.28 27.08
N ILE A 119 0.56 -34.72 25.95
CA ILE A 119 -0.01 -35.00 24.63
C ILE A 119 0.18 -36.48 24.27
N LEU A 120 1.38 -37.02 24.45
CA LEU A 120 1.68 -38.42 24.17
C LEU A 120 0.88 -39.36 25.09
N ALA A 121 0.70 -39.01 26.36
CA ALA A 121 -0.10 -39.78 27.31
C ALA A 121 -1.59 -39.82 26.96
N THR A 122 -2.13 -38.84 26.23
CA THR A 122 -3.55 -38.86 25.81
C THR A 122 -3.89 -39.94 24.79
N GLY A 123 -2.90 -40.63 24.19
CA GLY A 123 -3.12 -41.73 23.24
C GLY A 123 -3.78 -41.33 21.91
N LYS A 124 -4.07 -40.03 21.72
CA LYS A 124 -4.67 -39.50 20.49
C LYS A 124 -3.73 -39.65 19.29
N GLU A 125 -2.43 -39.54 19.52
CA GLU A 125 -1.43 -39.67 18.46
C GLU A 125 -1.28 -41.12 17.99
N SER A 126 -1.30 -42.10 18.91
CA SER A 126 -1.30 -43.52 18.53
C SER A 126 -2.56 -43.91 17.74
N ALA A 127 -3.74 -43.41 18.16
CA ALA A 127 -4.98 -43.62 17.43
C ALA A 127 -4.95 -43.00 16.01
N ARG A 128 -4.33 -41.82 15.87
CA ARG A 128 -4.12 -41.18 14.56
C ARG A 128 -3.23 -42.04 13.64
N LEU A 129 -2.13 -42.58 14.16
CA LEU A 129 -1.24 -43.46 13.39
C LEU A 129 -1.93 -44.77 12.99
N GLU A 130 -2.74 -45.37 13.85
CA GLU A 130 -3.48 -46.60 13.53
C GLU A 130 -4.52 -46.38 12.43
N ASN A 131 -5.29 -45.29 12.52
CA ASN A 131 -6.24 -44.92 11.47
C ASN A 131 -5.54 -44.71 10.13
N GLN A 132 -4.39 -44.04 10.12
CA GLN A 132 -3.62 -43.80 8.89
C GLN A 132 -3.04 -45.10 8.31
N LYS A 133 -2.63 -46.05 9.16
CA LYS A 133 -2.20 -47.39 8.72
C LYS A 133 -3.36 -48.19 8.13
N ALA A 134 -4.54 -48.13 8.73
CA ALA A 134 -5.74 -48.80 8.23
C ALA A 134 -6.14 -48.25 6.85
N GLU A 135 -6.11 -46.94 6.65
CA GLU A 135 -6.36 -46.30 5.34
C GLU A 135 -5.35 -46.75 4.27
N MET A 136 -4.07 -46.88 4.63
CA MET A 136 -3.04 -47.37 3.71
C MET A 136 -3.24 -48.83 3.29
N ILE A 137 -3.65 -49.68 4.23
CA ILE A 137 -3.91 -51.11 3.96
C ILE A 137 -5.12 -51.25 3.03
N GLU A 138 -6.20 -50.52 3.28
CA GLU A 138 -7.39 -50.57 2.43
C GLU A 138 -7.08 -50.09 1.01
N ARG A 139 -6.27 -49.03 0.89
CA ARG A 139 -5.81 -48.53 -0.41
C ARG A 139 -4.94 -49.55 -1.15
N GLN A 140 -4.08 -50.30 -0.45
CA GLN A 140 -3.31 -51.38 -1.07
C GLN A 140 -4.20 -52.52 -1.56
N ARG A 141 -5.26 -52.86 -0.80
CA ARG A 141 -6.22 -53.90 -1.18
C ARG A 141 -6.97 -53.53 -2.47
N LEU A 142 -7.48 -52.31 -2.56
CA LEU A 142 -8.19 -51.83 -3.76
C LEU A 142 -7.30 -51.85 -5.00
N LEU A 143 -6.02 -51.46 -4.87
CA LEU A 143 -5.05 -51.53 -5.96
C LEU A 143 -4.84 -52.99 -6.43
N GLN A 144 -4.79 -53.95 -5.50
CA GLN A 144 -4.65 -55.36 -5.87
C GLN A 144 -5.92 -55.94 -6.51
N GLU A 145 -7.11 -55.47 -6.12
CA GLU A 145 -8.38 -55.86 -6.74
C GLU A 145 -8.53 -55.25 -8.15
N GLU A 146 -8.15 -53.99 -8.34
CA GLU A 146 -8.10 -53.33 -9.66
C GLU A 146 -7.13 -54.03 -10.62
N ASP A 147 -5.94 -54.41 -10.14
CA ASP A 147 -4.95 -55.15 -10.93
C ASP A 147 -5.45 -56.57 -11.31
N TYR A 148 -6.22 -57.24 -10.42
CA TYR A 148 -6.80 -58.56 -10.70
C TYR A 148 -7.91 -58.51 -11.76
N ASP A 149 -8.75 -57.48 -11.74
CA ASP A 149 -9.84 -57.30 -12.71
C ASP A 149 -9.33 -56.89 -14.10
N LEU A 150 -8.22 -56.16 -14.19
CA LEU A 150 -7.54 -55.87 -15.46
C LEU A 150 -6.98 -57.14 -16.11
N ILE A 151 -6.39 -58.06 -15.33
CA ILE A 151 -5.83 -59.33 -15.83
C ILE A 151 -6.94 -60.28 -16.32
N LYS A 152 -8.15 -60.18 -15.76
CA LYS A 152 -9.28 -61.07 -16.06
C LYS A 152 -10.10 -60.65 -17.28
N ASN A 153 -10.11 -59.37 -17.63
CA ASN A 153 -10.81 -58.82 -18.80
C ASN A 153 -9.99 -58.86 -20.11
N ASP A 154 -8.71 -59.27 -20.05
CA ASP A 154 -7.79 -59.40 -21.19
C ASP A 154 -7.63 -60.86 -21.70
N LYS A 155 -8.50 -61.79 -21.25
CA LYS A 155 -8.59 -63.20 -21.71
C LYS A 155 -9.94 -63.47 -22.36
#